data_AF-A0A817HWR8-F1
#
_entry.id   AF-A0A817HWR8-F1
#
_cell.length_a   1.000
_cell.length_b   1.000
_cell.length_c   1.000
_cell.angle_alpha   90.00
_cell.angle_beta   90.00
_cell.angle_gamma   90.00
#
_symmetry.space_group_name_H-M   'P 1'
#
loop_
_entity.id
_entity.type
_entity.pdbx_description
1 polymer ?
#
loop_
_entity_poly.entity_id
_entity_poly.type
_entity_poly.pdbx_seq_one_letter_code
_entity_poly.pdbx_strand_id
1 'polypeptide(L)'
;MSSAFVELLRKSNLDYVVTRKSFKIGSRSDDIIFVSLINKNTKTLQLVACLDKLDSVTIWSTSLDERSFQLNARLLDIEELGETMIFLSERLNESDFTIAKAPTTNTDGKHEGSQINVTFTHPKNKQSITLQLDENVNDGEKASFLNKILLHVYKHNEQLSAEVKTQQLRIKELSTKTEREQSRSSGTNRTFDGNKLLDSNDQKTNMIKSQERTRMSLINPTTKRRKAATGINYDDEDSD
;
A
#
# COMPACT_ATOMS: atom_id res chain seq x y z
N MET A 1 22.44 -5.77 19.13
CA MET A 1 21.64 -5.08 18.10
C MET A 1 20.90 -3.93 18.76
N SER A 2 21.02 -2.74 18.17
CA SER A 2 20.43 -1.52 18.72
C SER A 2 18.91 -1.51 18.58
N SER A 3 18.19 -1.03 19.60
CA SER A 3 16.74 -0.78 19.52
C SER A 3 16.42 0.23 18.40
N ALA A 4 17.33 1.15 18.11
CA ALA A 4 17.17 2.19 17.10
C ALA A 4 17.11 1.62 15.68
N PHE A 5 17.86 0.55 15.36
CA PHE A 5 17.85 -0.05 14.03
C PHE A 5 16.51 -0.70 13.70
N VAL A 6 15.91 -1.39 14.68
CA VAL A 6 14.58 -2.00 14.52
C VAL A 6 13.51 -0.94 14.33
N GLU A 7 13.64 0.19 15.03
CA GLU A 7 12.72 1.32 14.89
C GLU A 7 12.87 2.01 13.52
N LEU A 8 14.10 2.14 13.02
CA LEU A 8 14.38 2.63 11.67
C LEU A 8 13.76 1.73 10.60
N LEU A 9 13.93 0.41 10.71
CA LEU A 9 13.28 -0.55 9.82
C LEU A 9 11.75 -0.37 9.82
N ARG A 10 11.13 -0.24 11.00
CA ARG A 10 9.67 -0.02 11.11
C ARG A 10 9.20 1.30 10.52
N LYS A 11 10.02 2.36 10.59
CA LYS A 11 9.72 3.68 10.04
C LYS A 11 10.03 3.78 8.56
N SER A 12 10.82 2.87 8.01
CA SER A 12 11.18 2.86 6.59
C SER A 12 10.02 2.36 5.73
N ASN A 13 9.88 2.92 4.53
CA ASN A 13 8.95 2.43 3.51
C ASN A 13 9.41 1.10 2.86
N LEU A 14 10.39 0.41 3.44
CA LEU A 14 10.95 -0.85 2.94
C LEU A 14 10.18 -2.10 3.42
N ASP A 15 9.21 -1.95 4.34
CA ASP A 15 8.44 -3.08 4.90
C ASP A 15 7.78 -3.90 3.77
N TYR A 16 7.50 -3.24 2.64
CA TYR A 16 7.04 -3.90 1.43
C TYR A 16 7.20 -3.05 0.15
N VAL A 17 8.32 -3.21 -0.56
CA VAL A 17 8.50 -2.65 -1.91
C VAL A 17 8.40 -3.77 -2.92
N VAL A 18 7.46 -3.68 -3.86
CA VAL A 18 7.33 -4.63 -4.98
C VAL A 18 7.65 -3.90 -6.27
N THR A 19 8.69 -4.38 -6.95
CA THR A 19 9.19 -3.78 -8.18
C THR A 19 9.39 -4.84 -9.24
N ARG A 20 9.01 -4.53 -10.48
CA ARG A 20 9.28 -5.40 -11.63
C ARG A 20 10.47 -4.86 -12.42
N LYS A 21 11.44 -5.73 -12.73
CA LYS A 21 12.61 -5.37 -13.55
C LYS A 21 12.87 -6.45 -14.59
N SER A 22 12.97 -6.04 -15.85
CA SER A 22 13.36 -6.94 -16.93
C SER A 22 14.85 -7.28 -16.82
N PHE A 23 15.15 -8.58 -16.87
CA PHE A 23 16.47 -9.16 -16.82
C PHE A 23 16.76 -9.93 -18.11
N LYS A 24 17.83 -9.56 -18.80
CA LYS A 24 18.24 -10.26 -20.03
C LYS A 24 19.21 -11.38 -19.71
N ILE A 25 18.83 -12.60 -20.07
CA ILE A 25 19.73 -13.76 -20.11
C ILE A 25 19.93 -14.13 -21.59
N GLY A 26 21.06 -13.72 -22.17
CA GLY A 26 21.32 -13.91 -23.59
C GLY A 26 20.35 -13.10 -24.47
N SER A 27 19.65 -13.77 -25.39
CA SER A 27 18.66 -13.13 -26.30
C SER A 27 17.25 -13.00 -25.71
N ARG A 28 16.99 -13.61 -24.55
CA ARG A 28 15.68 -13.56 -23.89
C ARG A 28 15.67 -12.51 -22.78
N SER A 29 14.57 -11.78 -22.69
CA SER A 29 14.29 -10.86 -21.58
C SER A 29 13.22 -11.52 -20.73
N ASP A 30 13.59 -11.91 -19.51
CA ASP A 30 12.67 -12.42 -18.52
C ASP A 30 12.34 -11.30 -17.52
N ASP A 31 11.11 -11.22 -17.04
CA ASP A 31 10.76 -10.24 -16.01
C ASP A 31 10.93 -10.83 -14.61
N ILE A 32 11.74 -10.18 -13.78
CA ILE A 32 11.95 -10.56 -12.39
C ILE A 32 11.15 -9.61 -11.50
N ILE A 33 10.45 -10.18 -10.52
CA ILE A 33 9.76 -9.43 -9.48
C ILE A 33 10.68 -9.37 -8.26
N PHE A 34 11.00 -8.16 -7.82
CA PHE A 34 11.73 -7.90 -6.58
C PHE A 34 10.74 -7.55 -5.49
N VAL A 35 10.94 -8.15 -4.31
CA VAL A 35 10.17 -7.86 -3.10
C VAL A 35 11.15 -7.61 -1.96
N SER A 36 11.03 -6.47 -1.30
CA SER A 36 11.67 -6.25 0.01
C SER A 36 10.70 -6.63 1.13
N LEU A 37 11.17 -7.38 2.12
CA LEU A 37 10.39 -7.84 3.26
C LEU A 37 11.18 -7.58 4.53
N ILE A 38 10.60 -6.91 5.53
CA ILE A 38 11.25 -6.83 6.84
C ILE A 38 10.89 -8.08 7.64
N ASN A 39 11.89 -8.90 7.95
CA ASN A 39 11.72 -10.02 8.85
C ASN A 39 11.84 -9.53 10.30
N LYS A 40 10.68 -9.41 10.96
CA LYS A 40 10.57 -8.89 12.32
C LYS A 40 11.23 -9.79 13.37
N ASN A 41 11.35 -11.10 13.10
CA ASN A 41 11.94 -12.06 14.03
C ASN A 41 13.46 -11.97 14.00
N THR A 42 14.05 -11.95 12.80
CA THR A 42 15.50 -11.87 12.62
C THR A 42 16.01 -10.43 12.63
N LYS A 43 15.12 -9.43 12.60
CA LYS A 43 15.45 -8.00 12.51
C LYS A 43 16.32 -7.69 11.29
N THR A 44 16.03 -8.35 10.17
CA THR A 44 16.74 -8.17 8.90
C THR A 44 15.79 -7.66 7.83
N LEU A 45 16.33 -6.89 6.89
CA LEU A 45 15.66 -6.66 5.61
C LEU A 45 15.99 -7.83 4.70
N GLN A 46 14.98 -8.49 4.18
CA GLN A 46 15.15 -9.56 3.21
C GLN A 46 14.79 -9.03 1.82
N LEU A 47 15.74 -9.10 0.89
CA LEU A 47 15.48 -8.81 -0.51
C LEU A 47 15.28 -10.14 -1.23
N VAL A 48 14.14 -10.27 -1.91
CA VAL A 48 13.73 -11.48 -2.63
C VAL A 48 13.53 -11.13 -4.09
N ALA A 49 14.06 -11.95 -4.99
CA ALA A 49 13.87 -11.85 -6.42
C ALA A 49 13.18 -13.13 -6.90
N CYS A 50 12.03 -13.00 -7.54
CA CYS A 50 11.23 -14.10 -8.06
C CYS A 50 11.23 -14.04 -9.58
N LEU A 51 11.65 -15.13 -10.22
CA LEU A 51 11.48 -15.36 -11.64
C LEU A 51 10.44 -16.45 -11.83
N ASP A 52 9.31 -16.06 -12.42
CA ASP A 52 8.24 -16.97 -12.79
C ASP A 52 8.46 -17.47 -14.22
N LYS A 53 8.55 -18.79 -14.38
CA LYS A 53 8.57 -19.47 -15.68
C LYS A 53 7.36 -20.39 -15.73
N LEU A 54 6.88 -20.67 -16.94
CA LEU A 54 5.68 -21.50 -17.20
C LEU A 54 5.57 -22.76 -16.33
N ASP A 55 6.68 -23.44 -16.05
CA ASP A 55 6.70 -24.71 -15.32
C ASP A 55 7.46 -24.65 -13.98
N SER A 56 8.03 -23.49 -13.60
CA SER A 56 8.82 -23.39 -12.37
C SER A 56 9.00 -21.95 -11.87
N VAL A 57 9.08 -21.81 -10.55
CA VAL A 57 9.44 -20.54 -9.90
C VAL A 57 10.86 -20.66 -9.35
N THR A 58 11.73 -19.76 -9.80
CA THR A 58 13.06 -19.56 -9.22
C THR A 58 13.01 -18.38 -8.26
N ILE A 59 13.52 -18.56 -7.05
CA ILE A 59 13.55 -17.52 -6.01
C ILE A 59 14.99 -17.35 -5.57
N TRP A 60 15.53 -16.14 -5.69
CA TRP A 60 16.77 -15.74 -5.05
C TRP A 60 16.48 -14.86 -3.84
N SER A 61 17.28 -14.94 -2.81
CA SER A 61 17.15 -14.02 -1.68
C SER A 61 18.47 -13.71 -0.99
N THR A 62 18.49 -12.57 -0.28
CA THR A 62 19.56 -12.20 0.63
C THR A 62 18.97 -11.50 1.85
N SER A 63 19.66 -11.58 2.99
CA SER A 63 19.26 -10.93 4.23
C SER A 63 20.30 -9.89 4.66
N LEU A 64 19.84 -8.66 4.84
CA LEU A 64 20.65 -7.54 5.31
C LEU A 64 20.36 -7.28 6.78
N ASP A 65 21.36 -7.48 7.62
CA ASP A 65 21.36 -7.14 9.04
C ASP A 65 21.96 -5.75 9.30
N GLU A 66 21.92 -5.30 10.56
CA GLU A 66 22.46 -3.99 10.98
C GLU A 66 23.90 -3.78 10.51
N ARG A 67 24.73 -4.83 10.60
CA ARG A 67 26.13 -4.79 10.17
C ARG A 67 26.26 -4.62 8.65
N SER A 68 25.45 -5.33 7.88
CA SER A 68 25.41 -5.21 6.42
C SER A 68 25.01 -3.80 6.00
N PHE A 69 24.01 -3.20 6.66
CA PHE A 69 23.64 -1.81 6.41
C PHE A 69 24.76 -0.82 6.75
N GLN A 70 25.47 -1.00 7.87
CA GLN A 70 26.59 -0.13 8.23
C GLN A 70 27.74 -0.23 7.23
N LEU A 71 28.03 -1.43 6.73
CA LEU A 71 29.06 -1.63 5.72
C LEU A 71 28.66 -0.99 4.39
N ASN A 72 27.41 -1.18 3.97
CA ASN A 72 26.87 -0.55 2.76
C ASN A 72 26.84 0.98 2.88
N ALA A 73 26.48 1.54 4.03
CA ALA A 73 26.51 2.98 4.29
C ALA A 73 27.92 3.56 4.04
N ARG A 74 28.95 2.89 4.57
CA ARG A 74 30.36 3.27 4.35
C ARG A 74 30.78 3.16 2.89
N LEU A 75 30.34 2.13 2.18
CA LEU A 75 30.64 1.95 0.76
C LEU A 75 29.95 2.98 -0.14
N LEU A 76 28.87 3.58 0.33
CA LEU A 76 28.11 4.62 -0.36
C LEU A 76 28.44 6.05 0.13
N ASP A 77 29.37 6.18 1.08
CA ASP A 77 29.72 7.45 1.73
C ASP A 77 28.50 8.14 2.35
N ILE A 78 27.65 7.35 3.01
CA ILE A 78 26.46 7.78 3.73
C ILE A 78 26.74 7.70 5.23
N GLU A 79 26.60 8.83 5.93
CA GLU A 79 26.90 8.92 7.36
C GLU A 79 25.78 8.31 8.23
N GLU A 80 24.52 8.45 7.80
CA GLU A 80 23.36 7.99 8.55
C GLU A 80 22.78 6.67 8.03
N LEU A 81 22.58 5.72 8.94
CA LEU A 81 22.01 4.41 8.60
C LEU A 81 20.59 4.50 8.02
N GLY A 82 19.82 5.49 8.48
CA GLY A 82 18.47 5.77 7.98
C GLY A 82 18.47 6.22 6.51
N GLU A 83 19.46 7.03 6.11
CA GLU A 83 19.61 7.47 4.72
C GLU A 83 19.96 6.30 3.79
N THR A 84 20.74 5.33 4.27
CA THR A 84 21.04 4.11 3.48
C THR A 84 19.77 3.28 3.23
N MET A 85 18.86 3.22 4.21
CA MET A 85 17.54 2.59 4.02
C MET A 85 16.68 3.35 3.02
N ILE A 86 16.61 4.68 3.14
CA ILE A 86 15.87 5.52 2.20
C ILE A 86 16.41 5.34 0.79
N PHE A 87 17.74 5.39 0.63
CA PHE A 87 18.41 5.15 -0.65
C PHE A 87 17.99 3.81 -1.28
N LEU A 88 18.10 2.70 -0.54
CA LEU A 88 17.71 1.38 -1.05
C LEU A 88 16.23 1.33 -1.41
N SER A 89 15.36 1.95 -0.60
CA SER A 89 13.92 2.03 -0.87
C SER A 89 13.61 2.77 -2.15
N GLU A 90 14.21 3.94 -2.35
CA GLU A 90 14.03 4.75 -3.54
C GLU A 90 14.53 4.03 -4.78
N ARG A 91 15.75 3.46 -4.75
CA ARG A 91 16.29 2.72 -5.89
C ARG A 91 15.44 1.50 -6.24
N LEU A 92 14.95 0.77 -5.24
CA LEU A 92 14.04 -0.35 -5.47
C LEU A 92 12.72 0.14 -6.08
N ASN A 93 12.09 1.17 -5.52
CA ASN A 93 10.82 1.71 -6.04
C ASN A 93 10.94 2.26 -7.47
N GLU A 94 12.04 2.94 -7.78
CA GLU A 94 12.32 3.52 -9.10
C GLU A 94 12.76 2.47 -10.13
N SER A 95 12.94 1.21 -9.71
CA SER A 95 13.59 0.19 -10.54
C SER A 95 15.00 0.59 -11.00
N ASP A 96 15.69 1.46 -10.27
CA ASP A 96 17.00 2.02 -10.64
C ASP A 96 18.15 1.18 -10.06
N PHE A 97 18.34 0.03 -10.67
CA PHE A 97 19.42 -0.91 -10.36
C PHE A 97 19.69 -1.82 -11.56
N THR A 98 20.86 -2.46 -11.56
CA THR A 98 21.24 -3.45 -12.58
C THR A 98 21.26 -4.84 -11.99
N ILE A 99 20.94 -5.83 -12.82
CA ILE A 99 20.97 -7.24 -12.45
C ILE A 99 21.97 -7.95 -13.36
N ALA A 100 22.84 -8.77 -12.78
CA ALA A 100 23.78 -9.60 -13.51
C ALA A 100 23.78 -11.02 -12.94
N LYS A 101 24.05 -12.02 -13.77
CA LYS A 101 24.34 -13.37 -13.27
C LYS A 101 25.66 -13.32 -12.51
N ALA A 102 25.69 -13.84 -11.28
CA ALA A 102 26.94 -13.93 -10.55
C ALA A 102 27.77 -15.11 -11.10
N PRO A 103 29.10 -15.00 -11.15
CA PRO A 103 29.96 -16.13 -11.47
C PRO A 103 29.77 -17.20 -10.40
N THR A 104 29.46 -18.43 -10.82
CA THR A 104 29.29 -19.57 -9.93
C THR A 104 30.63 -19.86 -9.25
N THR A 105 30.77 -19.46 -7.99
CA THR A 105 31.91 -19.86 -7.17
C THR A 105 31.58 -21.20 -6.51
N ASN A 106 31.97 -22.31 -7.14
CA ASN A 106 31.94 -23.61 -6.48
C ASN A 106 33.27 -24.34 -6.71
N THR A 107 33.98 -24.58 -5.60
CA THR A 107 35.12 -25.50 -5.49
C THR A 107 34.73 -26.84 -4.86
N ASP A 108 33.52 -26.99 -4.28
CA ASP A 108 33.20 -28.11 -3.37
C ASP A 108 31.98 -28.97 -3.73
N GLY A 109 31.48 -28.90 -4.97
CA GLY A 109 30.60 -29.94 -5.54
C GLY A 109 29.24 -30.20 -4.86
N LYS A 110 28.76 -29.32 -3.97
CA LYS A 110 27.38 -29.37 -3.45
C LYS A 110 26.47 -28.49 -4.31
N HIS A 111 25.26 -29.03 -4.57
CA HIS A 111 24.17 -28.51 -5.41
C HIS A 111 24.32 -27.03 -5.83
N GLU A 112 24.57 -26.82 -7.12
CA GLU A 112 24.75 -25.49 -7.71
C GLU A 112 23.43 -24.71 -7.72
N GLY A 113 23.12 -24.00 -6.63
CA GLY A 113 22.17 -22.90 -6.67
C GLY A 113 22.73 -21.79 -7.55
N SER A 114 21.92 -21.26 -8.47
CA SER A 114 22.32 -20.09 -9.26
C SER A 114 22.36 -18.84 -8.37
N GLN A 115 23.16 -17.85 -8.76
CA GLN A 115 23.30 -16.61 -8.02
C GLN A 115 23.10 -15.42 -8.95
N ILE A 116 22.48 -14.37 -8.41
CA ILE A 116 22.34 -13.09 -9.12
C ILE A 116 22.92 -11.96 -8.28
N ASN A 117 23.53 -11.00 -8.97
CA ASN A 117 24.04 -9.77 -8.39
C ASN A 117 23.08 -8.63 -8.73
N VAL A 118 22.66 -7.90 -7.71
CA VAL A 118 21.83 -6.72 -7.82
C VAL A 118 22.67 -5.51 -7.40
N THR A 119 22.97 -4.64 -8.34
CA THR A 119 23.85 -3.49 -8.11
C THR A 119 23.05 -2.20 -8.09
N PHE A 120 23.22 -1.44 -7.01
CA PHE A 120 22.62 -0.12 -6.81
C PHE A 120 23.72 0.93 -6.90
N THR A 121 23.51 1.94 -7.75
CA THR A 121 24.46 3.05 -7.91
C THR A 121 23.88 4.32 -7.31
N HIS A 122 24.65 4.98 -6.47
CA HIS A 122 24.25 6.23 -5.86
C HIS A 122 24.30 7.38 -6.87
N PRO A 123 23.21 8.17 -7.02
CA PRO A 123 23.06 9.08 -8.16
C PRO A 123 24.06 10.23 -8.15
N LYS A 124 24.49 10.69 -6.96
CA LYS A 124 25.37 11.86 -6.79
C LYS A 124 26.85 11.52 -6.91
N ASN A 125 27.33 10.59 -6.07
CA ASN A 125 28.77 10.26 -5.97
C ASN A 125 29.18 9.06 -6.85
N LYS A 126 28.23 8.39 -7.53
CA LYS A 126 28.46 7.24 -8.43
C LYS A 126 29.08 6.01 -7.76
N GLN A 127 29.17 5.98 -6.43
CA GLN A 127 29.52 4.76 -5.69
C GLN A 127 28.41 3.73 -5.84
N SER A 128 28.77 2.46 -5.78
CA SER A 128 27.81 1.37 -5.98
C SER A 128 27.99 0.28 -4.94
N ILE A 129 26.87 -0.31 -4.52
CA ILE A 129 26.85 -1.53 -3.73
C ILE A 129 26.27 -2.66 -4.58
N THR A 130 26.81 -3.86 -4.42
CA THR A 130 26.30 -5.06 -5.08
C THR A 130 25.84 -6.04 -4.02
N LEU A 131 24.56 -6.40 -4.09
CA LEU A 131 23.96 -7.41 -3.25
C LEU A 131 23.93 -8.73 -4.03
N GLN A 132 24.54 -9.75 -3.47
CA GLN A 132 24.48 -11.11 -3.99
C GLN A 132 23.26 -11.81 -3.40
N LEU A 133 22.39 -12.34 -4.26
CA LEU A 133 21.22 -13.11 -3.88
C LEU A 133 21.44 -14.57 -4.30
N ASP A 134 21.24 -15.46 -3.34
CA ASP A 134 21.42 -16.90 -3.52
C ASP A 134 20.09 -17.56 -3.87
N GLU A 135 20.11 -18.51 -4.81
CA GLU A 135 18.92 -19.29 -5.15
C GLU A 135 18.51 -20.17 -3.97
N ASN A 136 17.27 -19.99 -3.53
CA ASN A 136 16.65 -20.88 -2.57
C ASN A 136 16.27 -22.18 -3.28
N VAL A 137 16.99 -23.27 -3.01
CA VAL A 137 16.74 -24.58 -3.65
C VAL A 137 15.68 -25.42 -2.93
N ASN A 138 15.29 -25.04 -1.71
CA ASN A 138 14.31 -25.75 -0.90
C ASN A 138 12.88 -25.29 -1.19
N ASP A 139 12.03 -26.19 -1.69
CA ASP A 139 10.64 -25.88 -2.05
C ASP A 139 9.78 -25.44 -0.86
N GLY A 140 10.07 -25.94 0.35
CA GLY A 140 9.38 -25.49 1.57
C GLY A 140 9.67 -24.02 1.89
N GLU A 141 10.92 -23.59 1.70
CA GLU A 141 11.31 -22.19 1.87
C GLU A 141 10.73 -21.32 0.77
N LYS A 142 10.77 -21.78 -0.50
CA LYS A 142 10.12 -21.09 -1.62
C LYS A 142 8.63 -20.85 -1.36
N ALA A 143 7.90 -21.90 -0.95
CA ALA A 143 6.48 -21.81 -0.64
C ALA A 143 6.22 -20.83 0.52
N SER A 144 7.08 -20.85 1.55
CA SER A 144 7.00 -19.89 2.66
C SER A 144 7.15 -18.45 2.19
N PHE A 145 8.12 -18.17 1.31
CA PHE A 145 8.32 -16.83 0.73
C PHE A 145 7.12 -16.37 -0.09
N LEU A 146 6.66 -17.21 -1.02
CA LEU A 146 5.50 -16.88 -1.85
C LEU A 146 4.26 -16.62 -1.00
N ASN A 147 4.01 -17.43 0.03
CA ASN A 147 2.89 -17.22 0.94
C ASN A 147 2.99 -15.89 1.71
N LYS A 148 4.19 -15.53 2.21
CA LYS A 148 4.42 -14.22 2.86
C LYS A 148 4.15 -13.05 1.91
N ILE A 149 4.61 -13.15 0.66
CA ILE A 149 4.37 -12.13 -0.37
C ILE A 149 2.88 -12.00 -0.63
N LEU A 150 2.19 -13.11 -0.90
CA LEU A 150 0.74 -13.12 -1.20
C LEU A 150 -0.11 -12.56 -0.06
N LEU A 151 0.18 -12.97 1.19
CA LEU A 151 -0.51 -12.45 2.36
C LEU A 151 -0.32 -10.94 2.51
N HIS A 152 0.87 -10.43 2.19
CA HIS A 152 1.14 -9.00 2.25
C HIS A 152 0.42 -8.23 1.14
N VAL A 153 0.45 -8.71 -0.12
CA VAL A 153 -0.34 -8.13 -1.23
C VAL A 153 -1.82 -8.05 -0.84
N TYR A 154 -2.36 -9.15 -0.32
CA TYR A 154 -3.78 -9.23 0.06
C TYR A 154 -4.15 -8.17 1.11
N LYS A 155 -3.37 -8.10 2.21
CA LYS A 155 -3.60 -7.11 3.28
C LYS A 155 -3.46 -5.67 2.76
N HIS A 156 -2.48 -5.42 1.90
CA HIS A 156 -2.28 -4.10 1.33
C HIS A 156 -3.45 -3.68 0.42
N ASN A 157 -3.96 -4.61 -0.40
CA ASN A 157 -5.14 -4.37 -1.23
C ASN A 157 -6.40 -4.12 -0.41
N GLU A 158 -6.60 -4.82 0.72
CA GLU A 158 -7.71 -4.54 1.63
C GLU A 158 -7.62 -3.13 2.23
N GLN A 159 -6.42 -2.70 2.65
CA GLN A 159 -6.16 -1.36 3.17
C GLN A 159 -6.43 -0.28 2.12
N LEU A 160 -5.88 -0.44 0.91
CA LEU A 160 -6.12 0.48 -0.21
C LEU A 160 -7.61 0.56 -0.55
N SER A 161 -8.32 -0.56 -0.58
CA SER A 161 -9.77 -0.59 -0.83
C SER A 161 -10.55 0.18 0.23
N ALA A 162 -10.18 0.07 1.51
CA ALA A 162 -10.79 0.82 2.60
C ALA A 162 -10.48 2.33 2.51
N GLU A 163 -9.25 2.69 2.13
CA GLU A 163 -8.85 4.08 1.95
C GLU A 163 -9.61 4.73 0.78
N VAL A 164 -9.68 4.05 -0.37
CA VAL A 164 -10.44 4.53 -1.54
C VAL A 164 -11.91 4.75 -1.18
N LYS A 165 -12.55 3.83 -0.45
CA LYS A 165 -13.93 4.01 0.03
C LYS A 165 -14.06 5.24 0.94
N THR A 166 -13.10 5.45 1.83
CA THR A 166 -13.08 6.61 2.74
C THR A 166 -12.94 7.91 1.96
N GLN A 167 -12.05 7.95 0.97
CA GLN A 167 -11.86 9.12 0.11
C GLN A 167 -13.10 9.40 -0.75
N GLN A 168 -13.76 8.36 -1.29
CA GLN A 168 -15.02 8.50 -2.03
C GLN A 168 -16.14 9.11 -1.16
N LEU A 169 -16.26 8.68 0.10
CA LEU A 169 -17.21 9.27 1.05
C LEU A 169 -16.92 10.75 1.31
N ARG A 170 -15.65 11.12 1.55
CA ARG A 170 -15.24 12.52 1.75
C ARG A 170 -15.56 13.38 0.52
N ILE A 171 -15.29 12.88 -0.68
CA ILE A 171 -15.62 13.57 -1.95
C ILE A 171 -17.13 13.80 -2.05
N LYS A 172 -17.93 12.78 -1.73
CA LYS A 172 -19.41 12.87 -1.74
C LYS A 172 -19.92 13.91 -0.74
N GLU A 173 -19.39 13.93 0.49
CA GLU A 173 -19.74 14.92 1.50
C GLU A 173 -19.41 16.34 1.06
N LEU A 174 -18.20 16.55 0.51
CA LEU A 174 -17.79 17.84 -0.04
C LEU A 174 -18.69 18.30 -1.19
N SER A 175 -19.02 17.40 -2.13
CA SER A 175 -19.93 17.70 -3.25
C SER A 175 -21.31 18.16 -2.74
N THR A 176 -21.90 17.43 -1.78
CA THR A 176 -23.20 17.80 -1.21
C THR A 176 -23.15 19.12 -0.44
N LYS A 177 -22.01 19.46 0.18
CA LYS A 177 -21.82 20.75 0.85
C LYS A 177 -21.75 21.89 -0.16
N THR A 178 -21.00 21.72 -1.24
CA THR A 178 -20.90 22.71 -2.32
C THR A 178 -22.25 22.96 -3.00
N GLU A 179 -23.03 21.91 -3.29
CA GLU A 179 -24.39 22.05 -3.85
C GLU A 179 -25.32 22.85 -2.92
N ARG A 180 -25.25 22.60 -1.60
CA ARG A 180 -26.04 23.36 -0.61
C ARG A 180 -25.63 24.83 -0.53
N GLU A 181 -24.34 25.14 -0.69
CA GLU A 181 -23.84 26.52 -0.68
C GLU A 181 -24.22 27.27 -1.96
N GLN A 182 -24.11 26.65 -3.14
CA GLN A 182 -24.57 27.21 -4.41
C GLN A 182 -26.09 27.42 -4.46
N SER A 183 -26.86 26.48 -3.88
CA SER A 183 -28.33 26.62 -3.77
C SER A 183 -28.73 27.80 -2.87
N ARG A 184 -27.90 28.13 -1.87
CA ARG A 184 -28.12 29.27 -0.96
C ARG A 184 -27.71 30.61 -1.57
N SER A 185 -26.63 30.66 -2.36
CA SER A 185 -26.20 31.89 -3.04
C SER A 185 -27.12 32.29 -4.21
N SER A 186 -27.88 31.34 -4.75
CA SER A 186 -28.86 31.59 -5.83
C SER A 186 -30.19 32.19 -5.33
N GLY A 187 -30.43 32.18 -4.02
CA GLY A 187 -31.70 32.59 -3.41
C GLY A 187 -31.85 34.09 -3.10
N THR A 188 -30.80 34.90 -3.30
CA THR A 188 -30.76 36.31 -2.86
C THR A 188 -30.88 37.37 -3.97
N ASN A 189 -31.10 36.98 -5.23
CA ASN A 189 -31.38 37.93 -6.32
C ASN A 189 -32.87 37.99 -6.69
N ARG A 190 -33.75 38.28 -5.72
CA ARG A 190 -35.06 38.85 -6.01
C ARG A 190 -35.02 40.34 -5.69
N THR A 191 -34.62 41.12 -6.69
CA THR A 191 -34.85 42.56 -6.76
C THR A 191 -36.34 42.82 -6.53
N PHE A 192 -36.60 43.68 -5.56
CA PHE A 192 -37.91 44.14 -5.15
C PHE A 192 -38.28 45.33 -6.05
N ASP A 193 -38.92 45.06 -7.19
CA ASP A 193 -39.55 46.13 -7.99
C ASP A 193 -41.07 46.08 -7.80
N GLY A 194 -41.56 47.10 -7.09
CA GLY A 194 -42.97 47.33 -6.86
C GLY A 194 -43.64 48.09 -8.01
N ASN A 195 -44.97 47.92 -8.06
CA ASN A 195 -45.99 48.72 -8.76
C ASN A 195 -46.05 48.70 -10.30
N LYS A 196 -47.09 48.02 -10.82
CA LYS A 196 -48.31 48.69 -11.31
C LYS A 196 -49.41 47.68 -11.69
N LEU A 197 -50.62 47.93 -11.18
CA LEU A 197 -51.89 47.44 -11.73
C LEU A 197 -52.07 47.94 -13.17
N LEU A 198 -52.66 47.11 -14.03
CA LEU A 198 -53.88 47.44 -14.80
C LEU A 198 -54.43 46.20 -15.54
N ASP A 199 -55.76 46.17 -15.57
CA ASP A 199 -56.69 45.17 -16.11
C ASP A 199 -56.47 44.76 -17.57
N SER A 200 -56.82 43.51 -17.88
CA SER A 200 -57.92 43.21 -18.82
C SER A 200 -58.21 41.70 -18.92
N ASN A 201 -59.48 41.36 -18.76
CA ASN A 201 -60.11 40.06 -19.00
C ASN A 201 -59.87 39.53 -20.43
N ASP A 202 -59.67 38.21 -20.59
CA ASP A 202 -60.68 37.37 -21.26
C ASP A 202 -60.39 35.85 -21.23
N GLN A 203 -61.47 35.11 -20.93
CA GLN A 203 -61.86 33.74 -21.36
C GLN A 203 -61.16 32.45 -20.82
N LYS A 204 -61.90 31.76 -19.92
CA LYS A 204 -62.28 30.32 -19.87
C LYS A 204 -61.58 29.39 -20.89
N THR A 205 -61.04 28.21 -20.60
CA THR A 205 -61.44 27.03 -19.80
C THR A 205 -60.24 26.04 -19.90
N ASN A 206 -59.80 25.22 -18.95
CA ASN A 206 -60.48 24.12 -18.28
C ASN A 206 -59.62 23.60 -17.11
N MET A 207 -60.30 23.18 -16.05
CA MET A 207 -59.75 22.47 -14.90
C MET A 207 -59.13 21.13 -15.29
N ILE A 208 -57.93 20.83 -14.79
CA ILE A 208 -57.61 19.53 -14.17
C ILE A 208 -56.80 19.82 -12.90
N LYS A 209 -57.42 19.54 -11.74
CA LYS A 209 -56.77 19.45 -10.43
C LYS A 209 -56.08 18.09 -10.35
N SER A 210 -54.79 18.08 -9.98
CA SER A 210 -54.25 17.02 -9.11
C SER A 210 -53.27 17.67 -8.14
N GLN A 211 -53.78 17.95 -6.95
CA GLN A 211 -52.96 18.18 -5.76
C GLN A 211 -52.24 16.88 -5.42
N GLU A 212 -50.92 16.82 -5.56
CA GLU A 212 -50.14 15.93 -4.70
C GLU A 212 -49.10 16.74 -3.95
N ARG A 213 -49.42 16.86 -2.66
CA ARG A 213 -48.63 17.51 -1.62
C ARG A 213 -47.30 16.79 -1.49
N THR A 214 -46.25 17.59 -1.59
CA THR A 214 -44.92 17.37 -1.01
C THR A 214 -45.03 16.68 0.35
N ARG A 215 -44.72 15.39 0.43
CA ARG A 215 -44.44 14.69 1.69
C ARG A 215 -42.93 14.52 1.82
N MET A 216 -42.31 15.52 2.44
CA MET A 216 -40.98 15.41 3.04
C MET A 216 -41.08 14.40 4.20
N SER A 217 -40.54 13.19 4.04
CA SER A 217 -40.38 12.25 5.15
C SER A 217 -39.17 12.68 5.99
N LEU A 218 -39.44 13.46 7.04
CA LEU A 218 -38.51 13.67 8.15
C LEU A 218 -38.33 12.34 8.89
N ILE A 219 -37.24 11.63 8.60
CA ILE A 219 -36.76 10.55 9.48
C ILE A 219 -36.08 11.25 10.66
N ASN A 220 -36.81 11.34 11.78
CA ASN A 220 -36.22 11.56 13.10
C ASN A 220 -35.80 10.20 13.67
N PRO A 221 -34.52 9.98 13.99
CA PRO A 221 -34.16 8.99 15.00
C PRO A 221 -33.62 9.73 16.23
N THR A 222 -34.51 10.17 17.10
CA THR A 222 -34.15 10.42 18.51
C THR A 222 -34.66 9.28 19.38
N THR A 223 -33.66 8.67 20.02
CA THR A 223 -33.67 8.02 21.34
C THR A 223 -34.44 6.70 21.54
N LYS A 224 -33.67 5.63 21.75
CA LYS A 224 -33.53 5.01 23.08
C LYS A 224 -32.29 4.11 23.17
N ARG A 225 -31.25 4.68 23.78
CA ARG A 225 -30.13 3.98 24.42
C ARG A 225 -30.73 3.12 25.55
N ARG A 226 -30.78 1.79 25.39
CA ARG A 226 -31.03 0.89 26.53
C ARG A 226 -29.68 0.49 27.11
N LYS A 227 -29.37 1.01 28.30
CA LYS A 227 -28.48 0.36 29.26
C LYS A 227 -29.25 -0.84 29.84
N ALA A 228 -28.67 -2.03 29.78
CA ALA A 228 -28.81 -3.05 30.81
C ALA A 228 -27.37 -3.25 31.33
N ALA A 229 -27.02 -2.78 32.52
CA ALA A 229 -27.29 -3.42 33.82
C ALA A 229 -26.66 -4.82 33.89
N THR A 230 -25.39 -4.83 34.30
CA THR A 230 -24.73 -5.73 35.27
C THR A 230 -25.56 -6.87 35.88
N GLY A 231 -24.93 -8.04 35.98
CA GLY A 231 -25.35 -9.23 36.73
C GLY A 231 -25.77 -10.34 35.76
N ILE A 232 -25.08 -11.47 35.66
CA ILE A 232 -25.10 -12.55 36.64
C ILE A 232 -23.84 -13.42 36.53
N ASN A 233 -23.30 -13.72 37.72
CA ASN A 233 -22.53 -14.84 38.26
C ASN A 233 -21.48 -15.59 37.43
N TYR A 234 -20.27 -15.56 38.00
CA TYR A 234 -19.39 -16.71 38.08
C TYR A 234 -20.08 -17.80 38.90
N ASP A 235 -20.18 -19.00 38.34
CA ASP A 235 -20.15 -20.22 39.13
C ASP A 235 -18.98 -21.04 38.56
N ASP A 236 -17.93 -21.09 39.36
CA ASP A 236 -17.02 -22.23 39.41
C ASP A 236 -17.87 -23.47 39.73
N GLU A 237 -17.72 -24.56 38.99
CA GLU A 237 -17.53 -25.88 39.60
C GLU A 237 -16.78 -26.79 38.63
N ASP A 238 -15.70 -27.33 39.19
CA ASP A 238 -14.90 -28.46 38.75
C ASP A 238 -15.74 -29.65 38.26
N SER A 239 -15.20 -30.45 37.34
CA SER A 239 -14.91 -31.89 37.56
C SER A 239 -14.55 -32.60 36.23
N ASP A 240 -13.41 -33.30 36.30
CA ASP A 240 -12.81 -34.32 35.42
C ASP A 240 -12.07 -33.91 34.12
#